data_AF-A0A087LZ13-F1
#
_entry.id   AF-A0A087LZ13-F1
#
_cell.length_a   1.000
_cell.length_b   1.000
_cell.length_c   1.000
_cell.angle_alpha   90.00
_cell.angle_beta   90.00
_cell.angle_gamma   90.00
#
_symmetry.space_group_name_H-M   'P 1'
#
loop_
_entity.id
_entity.type
_entity.pdbx_description
1 polymer ?
#
loop_
_entity_poly.entity_id
_entity_poly.type
_entity_poly.pdbx_seq_one_letter_code
_entity_poly.pdbx_strand_id
1 'polypeptide(L)' 'MTNTEKCDGRLGLQIHAIVFAATMALLFAINLFTGAPFWALWVFLAWGIGLAAHAISFAATRRHKLARA' A
#
# COMPACT_ATOMS: atom_id res chain seq x y z
N MET A 1 -2.14 4.66 -31.66
CA MET A 1 -2.09 4.91 -30.20
C MET A 1 -2.25 3.55 -29.51
N THR A 2 -1.13 2.89 -29.19
CA THR A 2 -1.13 1.55 -28.59
C THR A 2 -1.47 1.65 -27.11
N ASN A 3 -2.77 1.75 -26.80
CA ASN A 3 -3.27 1.63 -25.44
C ASN A 3 -3.28 0.15 -25.07
N THR A 4 -2.31 -0.29 -24.25
CA THR A 4 -2.39 -1.36 -23.22
C THR A 4 -1.05 -2.08 -22.96
N GLU A 5 0.00 -1.34 -22.61
CA GLU A 5 1.23 -1.96 -22.10
C GLU A 5 1.17 -2.12 -20.57
N LYS A 6 0.43 -3.15 -20.12
CA LYS A 6 0.40 -3.70 -18.74
C LYS A 6 -0.19 -2.75 -17.68
N CYS A 7 -1.07 -3.29 -16.81
CA CYS A 7 -1.28 -2.68 -15.50
C CYS A 7 0.08 -2.63 -14.80
N ASP A 8 0.71 -1.46 -14.74
CA ASP A 8 2.02 -1.29 -14.11
C ASP A 8 1.86 -1.59 -12.62
N GLY A 9 2.40 -2.74 -12.18
CA GLY A 9 2.39 -3.13 -10.77
C GLY A 9 3.05 -2.08 -9.86
N ARG A 10 3.93 -1.23 -10.42
CA ARG A 10 4.50 -0.09 -9.70
C ARG A 10 3.47 1.00 -9.42
N LEU A 11 2.62 1.31 -10.40
CA LEU A 11 1.54 2.31 -10.24
C LEU A 11 0.54 1.84 -9.17
N GLY A 12 0.13 0.57 -9.22
CA GLY A 12 -0.77 -0.01 -8.21
C GLY A 12 -0.21 0.08 -6.79
N LEU A 13 1.08 -0.26 -6.61
CA LEU A 13 1.77 -0.14 -5.32
C LEU A 13 1.89 1.32 -4.86
N GLN A 14 2.20 2.25 -5.76
CA GLN A 14 2.32 3.68 -5.46
C GLN A 14 0.99 4.28 -4.98
N ILE A 15 -0.10 4.01 -5.69
CA ILE A 15 -1.43 4.49 -5.30
C ILE A 15 -1.78 3.95 -3.91
N HIS A 16 -1.58 2.65 -3.68
CA HIS A 16 -1.91 2.05 -2.39
C HIS A 16 -1.07 2.63 -1.24
N ALA A 17 0.23 2.85 -1.47
CA ALA A 17 1.11 3.47 -0.48
C ALA A 17 0.70 4.90 -0.13
N ILE A 18 0.35 5.71 -1.13
CA ILE A 18 -0.07 7.11 -0.93
C ILE A 18 -1.39 7.16 -0.16
N VAL A 19 -2.40 6.40 -0.61
CA VAL A 19 -3.71 6.35 0.05
C VAL A 19 -3.58 5.83 1.48
N PHE A 20 -2.78 4.80 1.70
CA PHE A 20 -2.49 4.28 3.04
C PHE A 20 -1.87 5.36 3.93
N ALA A 21 -0.82 6.04 3.47
CA ALA A 21 -0.14 7.08 4.25
C ALA A 21 -1.06 8.26 4.60
N ALA A 22 -1.82 8.77 3.61
CA ALA A 22 -2.77 9.86 3.81
C ALA A 22 -3.88 9.48 4.80
N THR A 23 -4.45 8.28 4.64
CA THR A 23 -5.51 7.77 5.52
C THR A 23 -5.00 7.55 6.94
N MET A 24 -3.83 6.92 7.11
CA MET A 24 -3.22 6.72 8.43
C MET A 24 -2.91 8.05 9.12
N ALA A 25 -2.36 9.03 8.41
CA ALA A 25 -2.08 10.34 8.98
C ALA A 25 -3.36 11.01 9.51
N LEU A 26 -4.46 10.96 8.75
CA LEU A 26 -5.76 11.46 9.19
C LEU A 26 -6.29 10.72 10.43
N LEU A 27 -6.23 9.39 10.42
CA LEU A 27 -6.72 8.56 11.53
C LEU A 27 -5.92 8.77 12.82
N PHE A 28 -4.59 8.89 12.72
CA PHE A 28 -3.74 9.20 13.87
C PHE A 28 -4.00 10.61 14.40
N ALA A 29 -4.22 11.59 13.51
CA ALA A 29 -4.63 12.93 13.93
C ALA A 29 -5.96 12.89 14.69
N ILE A 30 -6.98 12.19 14.18
CA ILE A 30 -8.26 12.00 14.87
C ILE A 30 -8.03 11.42 16.27
N ASN A 31 -7.29 10.31 16.38
CA ASN A 31 -6.99 9.70 17.68
C ASN A 31 -6.29 10.64 18.66
N LEU A 32 -5.39 11.50 18.17
CA LEU A 32 -4.70 12.47 19.00
C LEU A 32 -5.67 13.52 19.57
N PHE A 33 -6.68 13.92 18.81
CA PHE A 33 -7.70 14.87 19.25
C PHE A 33 -8.83 14.23 20.07
N THR A 34 -9.15 12.96 19.85
CA THR A 34 -10.22 12.26 20.59
C THR A 34 -9.75 11.58 21.86
N GLY A 35 -8.44 11.29 21.98
CA GLY A 35 -7.89 10.55 23.11
C GLY A 35 -8.13 9.05 23.02
N ALA A 36 -7.84 8.34 24.11
CA ALA A 36 -7.93 6.88 24.16
C ALA A 36 -9.37 6.36 23.95
N PRO A 37 -9.54 5.18 23.31
CA PRO A 37 -8.51 4.22 22.88
C PRO A 37 -7.95 4.48 21.48
N PHE A 38 -6.67 4.14 21.25
CA PHE A 38 -5.97 4.37 19.98
C PHE A 38 -6.32 3.33 18.89
N TRP A 39 -7.57 3.37 18.40
CA TRP A 39 -8.09 2.38 17.45
C TRP A 39 -7.41 2.41 16.06
N ALA A 40 -6.84 3.54 15.63
CA ALA A 40 -6.04 3.65 14.41
C ALA A 40 -4.87 2.65 14.34
N LEU A 41 -4.35 2.16 15.48
CA LEU A 41 -3.31 1.12 15.49
C LEU A 41 -3.80 -0.19 14.88
N TRP A 42 -5.05 -0.58 15.16
CA TRP A 42 -5.64 -1.78 14.58
C TRP A 42 -5.84 -1.64 13.08
N VAL A 43 -6.26 -0.47 12.63
CA VAL A 43 -6.39 -0.16 11.20
C VAL A 43 -5.03 -0.20 10.52
N PHE A 44 -4.00 0.41 11.12
CA PHE A 44 -2.64 0.40 10.61
C PHE A 44 -2.11 -1.03 10.41
N LEU A 45 -2.29 -1.91 11.40
CA LEU A 45 -1.84 -3.29 11.32
C LEU A 45 -2.60 -4.08 10.24
N ALA A 46 -3.93 -4.01 10.25
CA ALA A 46 -4.77 -4.75 9.30
C ALA A 46 -4.55 -4.29 7.85
N TRP A 47 -4.51 -2.98 7.61
CA TRP A 47 -4.33 -2.42 6.27
C TRP A 47 -2.87 -2.47 5.81
N GLY A 48 -1.92 -2.40 6.76
CA GLY A 48 -0.50 -2.58 6.48
C GLY A 48 -0.18 -3.94 5.87
N ILE A 49 -0.94 -4.98 6.23
CA ILE A 49 -0.86 -6.31 5.58
C ILE A 49 -1.21 -6.21 4.09
N GLY A 50 -2.24 -5.43 3.72
CA GLY A 50 -2.61 -5.20 2.32
C GLY A 50 -1.50 -4.51 1.53
N LEU A 51 -0.88 -3.47 2.09
CA LEU A 51 0.27 -2.80 1.48
C LEU A 51 1.47 -3.75 1.31
N ALA A 52 1.76 -4.57 2.32
CA ALA A 52 2.81 -5.59 2.25
C ALA A 52 2.53 -6.63 1.15
N ALA A 53 1.29 -7.10 1.01
CA ALA A 53 0.89 -8.02 -0.04
C ALA A 53 1.12 -7.44 -1.45
N HIS A 54 0.80 -6.16 -1.66
CA HIS A 54 1.09 -5.47 -2.92
C HIS A 54 2.60 -5.37 -3.21
N ALA A 55 3.41 -5.05 -2.18
CA ALA A 55 4.85 -4.98 -2.32
C ALA A 55 5.46 -6.34 -2.69
N ILE A 56 5.00 -7.42 -2.04
CA ILE A 56 5.41 -8.80 -2.33
C ILE A 56 5.03 -9.20 -3.75
N SER A 57 3.81 -8.91 -4.19
CA SER A 57 3.35 -9.20 -5.56
C SER A 57 4.22 -8.50 -6.63
N PHE A 58 4.55 -7.22 -6.40
CA PHE A 58 5.45 -6.48 -7.27
C PHE A 58 6.87 -7.08 -7.28
N ALA A 59 7.42 -7.40 -6.11
CA ALA A 59 8.75 -8.00 -5.98
C ALA A 59 8.84 -9.39 -6.63
N ALA A 60 7.82 -10.23 -6.44
CA ALA A 60 7.72 -11.56 -7.06
C ALA A 60 7.70 -11.47 -8.59
N THR A 61 6.91 -10.54 -9.13
CA THR A 61 6.85 -10.29 -10.58
C THR A 61 8.20 -9.83 -11.14
N ARG A 62 8.88 -8.92 -10.44
CA ARG A 62 10.23 -8.45 -10.79
C ARG A 62 11.25 -9.59 -10.79
N ARG A 63 11.26 -10.42 -9.74
CA ARG A 63 12.18 -11.57 -9.62
C ARG A 63 12.02 -12.54 -10.77
N HIS A 64 10.77 -12.86 -11.13
CA HIS A 64 10.49 -13.75 -12.25
C HIS A 64 10.96 -13.18 -13.60
N LYS A 65 10.86 -11.86 -13.81
CA LYS A 65 11.35 -11.21 -15.03
C LYS A 65 12.88 -11.23 -15.15
N LEU A 66 13.59 -11.02 -14.05
CA LEU A 66 15.06 -11.05 -14.01
C LEU A 66 15.61 -12.46 -14.20
N ALA A 67 14.95 -13.49 -13.67
CA ALA A 67 15.39 -14.89 -13.81
C ALA A 67 15.19 -15.48 -15.22
N ARG A 68 14.56 -14.74 -16.14
CA ARG A 68 14.27 -15.16 -17.53
C ARG A 68 15.00 -14.33 -18.60
N ALA A 69 15.82 -13.37 -18.20
CA ALA A 69 16.60 -12.51 -19.09
C ALA A 69 18.06 -12.95 -19.10
#